data_AF-A0A453K1W4-F1
#
_entry.id   AF-A0A453K1W4-F1
#
_cell.length_a   1.000
_cell.length_b   1.000
_cell.length_c   1.000
_cell.angle_alpha   90.00
_cell.angle_beta   90.00
_cell.angle_gamma   90.00
#
_symmetry.space_group_name_H-M   'P 1'
#
loop_
_entity.id
_entity.type
_entity.pdbx_description
1 polymer ?
#
loop_
_entity_poly.entity_id
_entity_poly.type
_entity_poly.pdbx_seq_one_letter_code
_entity_poly.pdbx_strand_id
1 'polypeptide(L)'
;MRNLLSNSFELNKEERPPGNVDIELGLQGDLSGSAQPGFDGFYEQVREIDKLLETLTKLLKDLQNSNEESKIVTKASAMKDIKRRMEKDVNEVTKVARLTKSKLQQLNKENLANREKPVFHKGSSVDRSRTSVTITLTMRLRERISEFQTLREAIQTEYREVVERRVFTVTGERADEEV
;
A
#
# COMPACT_ATOMS: atom_id res chain seq x y z
N MET A 1 50.60 -27.22 -31.66
CA MET A 1 49.36 -26.84 -30.95
C MET A 1 49.23 -27.76 -29.74
N ARG A 2 49.35 -27.25 -28.51
CA ARG A 2 49.20 -28.02 -27.28
C ARG A 2 47.86 -27.63 -26.64
N ASN A 3 47.00 -28.61 -26.42
CA ASN A 3 45.70 -28.44 -25.77
C ASN A 3 45.92 -28.01 -24.31
N LEU A 4 45.26 -26.92 -23.91
CA LEU A 4 45.47 -26.21 -22.65
C LEU A 4 44.46 -26.60 -21.54
N LEU A 5 43.78 -27.75 -21.63
CA LEU A 5 42.60 -28.03 -20.79
C LEU A 5 42.53 -29.44 -20.21
N SER A 6 43.63 -30.19 -20.17
CA SER A 6 43.53 -31.64 -19.91
C SER A 6 43.98 -32.13 -18.55
N ASN A 7 44.47 -31.31 -17.60
CA ASN A 7 44.73 -31.80 -16.22
C ASN A 7 45.08 -30.67 -15.23
N SER A 8 44.08 -30.01 -14.63
CA SER A 8 44.22 -29.39 -13.28
C SER A 8 42.85 -29.00 -12.73
N PHE A 9 41.97 -29.99 -12.59
CA PHE A 9 40.86 -29.92 -11.63
C PHE A 9 40.95 -31.13 -10.70
N GLU A 10 42.11 -31.28 -10.06
CA GLU A 10 42.18 -31.94 -8.76
C GLU A 10 42.61 -30.88 -7.74
N LEU A 11 41.63 -30.11 -7.27
CA LEU A 11 41.75 -29.31 -6.06
C LEU A 11 40.81 -29.92 -5.03
N ASN A 12 41.46 -30.61 -4.10
CA ASN A 12 41.05 -31.01 -2.76
C ASN A 12 39.62 -30.69 -2.35
N LYS A 13 38.91 -31.76 -1.98
CA LYS A 13 37.72 -31.74 -1.15
C LYS A 13 38.09 -31.25 0.26
N GLU A 14 38.35 -29.95 0.41
CA GLU A 14 38.34 -29.30 1.72
C GLU A 14 36.90 -28.91 2.07
N GLU A 15 36.52 -29.25 3.30
CA GLU A 15 35.23 -28.95 3.91
C GLU A 15 34.97 -27.44 3.88
N ARG A 16 33.97 -27.01 3.11
CA ARG A 16 33.51 -25.61 3.11
C ARG A 16 32.71 -25.35 4.39
N PRO A 17 32.97 -24.27 5.14
CA PRO A 17 32.09 -23.86 6.22
C PRO A 17 30.72 -23.44 5.65
N PRO A 18 29.60 -23.67 6.36
CA PRO A 18 28.27 -23.33 5.88
C PRO A 18 28.09 -21.81 6.06
N GLY A 19 28.33 -21.02 5.01
CA GLY A 19 28.28 -19.57 5.18
C GLY A 19 28.08 -18.69 3.96
N ASN A 20 28.10 -19.22 2.73
CA ASN A 20 27.93 -18.38 1.54
C ASN A 20 26.69 -18.82 0.78
N VAL A 21 25.54 -18.32 1.22
CA VAL A 21 24.33 -18.24 0.40
C VAL A 21 24.50 -17.02 -0.49
N ASP A 22 24.38 -17.23 -1.79
CA ASP A 22 24.47 -16.20 -2.82
C ASP A 22 23.43 -15.09 -2.54
N ILE A 23 23.88 -13.85 -2.37
CA ILE A 23 23.05 -12.71 -1.89
C ILE A 23 22.24 -12.07 -3.04
N GLU A 24 22.49 -12.46 -4.29
CA GLU A 24 21.81 -11.90 -5.47
C GLU A 24 20.45 -12.53 -5.79
N LEU A 25 20.10 -13.69 -5.22
CA LEU A 25 18.74 -14.23 -5.33
C LEU A 25 17.85 -13.63 -4.23
N GLY A 26 17.11 -12.59 -4.61
CA GLY A 26 16.05 -12.00 -3.79
C GLY A 26 15.20 -13.08 -3.12
N LEU A 27 14.98 -12.89 -1.82
CA LEU A 27 14.38 -13.80 -0.85
C LEU A 27 13.13 -14.56 -1.35
N GLN A 28 13.33 -15.68 -2.06
CA GLN A 28 12.36 -16.76 -2.22
C GLN A 28 12.83 -17.96 -1.38
N GLY A 29 12.92 -17.74 -0.07
CA GLY A 29 13.15 -18.78 0.92
C GLY A 29 11.87 -19.02 1.70
N ASP A 30 11.39 -20.26 1.66
CA ASP A 30 10.23 -20.79 2.37
C ASP A 30 10.15 -20.31 3.83
N LEU A 31 9.11 -19.54 4.17
CA LEU A 31 8.89 -18.88 5.47
C LEU A 31 8.41 -19.85 6.57
N SER A 32 8.53 -21.17 6.38
CA SER A 32 7.91 -22.17 7.25
C SER A 32 8.83 -22.83 8.28
N GLY A 33 10.07 -22.38 8.47
CA GLY A 33 11.05 -23.08 9.32
C GLY A 33 11.64 -22.24 10.46
N SER A 34 11.13 -22.42 11.68
CA SER A 34 11.53 -21.77 12.95
C SER A 34 11.26 -20.26 13.05
N ALA A 35 10.71 -19.82 14.19
CA ALA A 35 10.51 -18.40 14.47
C ALA A 35 11.89 -17.71 14.49
N GLN A 36 12.26 -17.08 13.38
CA GLN A 36 13.53 -16.39 13.25
C GLN A 36 13.59 -15.30 14.33
N PRO A 37 14.60 -15.33 15.24
CA PRO A 37 14.67 -14.39 16.34
C PRO A 37 14.57 -12.95 15.84
N GLY A 38 13.70 -12.17 16.47
CA GLY A 38 13.50 -10.77 16.09
C GLY A 38 12.39 -10.53 15.06
N PHE A 39 11.61 -11.55 14.67
CA PHE A 39 10.38 -11.39 13.87
C PHE A 39 9.09 -11.77 14.60
N ASP A 40 9.15 -11.96 15.92
CA ASP A 40 7.99 -12.29 16.75
C ASP A 40 6.87 -11.26 16.55
N GLY A 41 5.69 -11.74 16.13
CA GLY A 41 4.50 -10.91 15.86
C GLY A 41 4.59 -9.99 14.64
N PHE A 42 5.78 -9.78 14.07
CA PHE A 42 6.00 -8.82 12.98
C PHE A 42 5.20 -9.16 11.73
N TYR A 43 5.30 -10.41 11.27
CA TYR A 43 4.61 -10.82 10.05
C TYR A 43 3.10 -10.87 10.20
N GLU A 44 2.58 -11.05 11.43
CA GLU A 44 1.14 -10.94 11.66
C GLU A 44 0.67 -9.49 11.51
N GLN A 45 1.38 -8.54 12.13
CA GLN A 45 1.08 -7.12 11.96
C GLN A 45 1.20 -6.66 10.49
N VAL A 46 2.20 -7.15 9.76
CA VAL A 46 2.36 -6.90 8.32
C VAL A 46 1.14 -7.41 7.56
N ARG A 47 0.72 -8.65 7.79
CA ARG A 47 -0.48 -9.23 7.16
C ARG A 47 -1.76 -8.44 7.48
N GLU A 48 -1.91 -7.98 8.72
CA GLU A 48 -3.05 -7.14 9.09
C GLU A 48 -3.05 -5.80 8.34
N ILE A 49 -1.89 -5.15 8.20
CA ILE A 49 -1.74 -3.90 7.45
C ILE A 49 -2.00 -4.15 5.96
N ASP A 50 -1.50 -5.24 5.40
CA ASP A 50 -1.77 -5.62 4.00
C ASP A 50 -3.26 -5.79 3.72
N LYS A 51 -3.99 -6.49 4.59
CA LYS A 51 -5.46 -6.64 4.47
C LYS A 51 -6.19 -5.29 4.50
N LEU A 52 -5.72 -4.35 5.32
CA LEU A 52 -6.30 -3.00 5.34
C LEU A 52 -5.99 -2.22 4.05
N LEU A 53 -4.80 -2.37 3.48
CA LEU A 53 -4.44 -1.77 2.19
C LEU A 53 -5.26 -2.36 1.03
N GLU A 54 -5.52 -3.67 1.05
CA GLU A 54 -6.41 -4.32 0.09
C GLU A 54 -7.85 -3.80 0.23
N THR A 55 -8.34 -3.66 1.45
CA THR A 55 -9.67 -3.09 1.73
C THR A 55 -9.77 -1.67 1.18
N LEU A 56 -8.74 -0.85 1.40
CA LEU A 56 -8.70 0.51 0.91
C LEU A 56 -8.67 0.56 -0.62
N THR A 57 -7.94 -0.36 -1.27
CA THR A 57 -7.94 -0.50 -2.75
C THR A 57 -9.33 -0.84 -3.29
N LYS A 58 -10.08 -1.73 -2.62
CA LYS A 58 -11.46 -2.08 -3.00
C LYS A 58 -12.39 -0.88 -2.87
N LEU A 59 -12.35 -0.19 -1.72
CA LEU A 59 -13.19 1.00 -1.49
C LEU A 59 -12.93 2.11 -2.51
N LEU A 60 -11.68 2.33 -2.92
CA LEU A 60 -11.37 3.31 -3.97
C LEU A 60 -11.96 2.93 -5.32
N LYS A 61 -11.89 1.65 -5.67
CA LYS A 61 -12.50 1.14 -6.91
C LYS A 61 -14.02 1.25 -6.88
N ASP A 62 -14.64 0.95 -5.75
CA ASP A 62 -16.10 1.07 -5.58
C ASP A 62 -16.57 2.53 -5.66
N LEU A 63 -15.80 3.45 -5.07
CA LEU A 63 -16.06 4.90 -5.17
C LEU A 63 -15.93 5.39 -6.61
N GLN A 64 -14.89 4.95 -7.33
CA GLN A 64 -14.69 5.29 -8.74
C GLN A 64 -15.84 4.75 -9.60
N ASN A 65 -16.23 3.48 -9.43
CA ASN A 65 -17.35 2.88 -10.16
C ASN A 65 -18.66 3.61 -9.88
N SER A 66 -18.92 3.99 -8.62
CA SER A 66 -20.11 4.74 -8.24
C SER A 66 -20.12 6.14 -8.86
N ASN A 67 -18.95 6.79 -8.98
CA ASN A 67 -18.84 8.07 -9.70
C ASN A 67 -19.19 7.91 -11.18
N GLU A 68 -18.63 6.90 -11.86
CA GLU A 68 -18.93 6.65 -13.27
C GLU A 68 -20.42 6.29 -13.49
N GLU A 69 -21.03 5.52 -12.59
CA GLU A 69 -22.46 5.23 -12.62
C GLU A 69 -23.31 6.51 -12.46
N SER A 70 -22.86 7.44 -11.60
CA SER A 70 -23.55 8.72 -11.40
C SER A 70 -23.60 9.58 -12.68
N LYS A 71 -22.62 9.42 -13.59
CA LYS A 71 -22.56 10.19 -14.85
C LYS A 71 -23.61 9.77 -15.86
N ILE A 72 -24.01 8.50 -15.86
CA ILE A 72 -24.92 7.93 -16.86
C ILE A 72 -26.37 7.83 -16.35
N VAL A 73 -26.60 7.90 -15.04
CA VAL A 73 -27.94 7.75 -14.47
C VAL A 73 -28.78 9.00 -14.70
N THR A 74 -30.00 8.82 -15.18
CA THR A 74 -30.96 9.92 -15.44
C THR A 74 -32.08 9.98 -14.40
N LYS A 75 -32.31 8.89 -13.65
CA LYS A 75 -33.35 8.82 -12.62
C LYS A 75 -32.90 9.50 -11.34
N ALA A 76 -33.68 10.47 -10.86
CA ALA A 76 -33.36 11.25 -9.66
C ALA A 76 -33.24 10.40 -8.38
N SER A 77 -34.09 9.36 -8.21
CA SER A 77 -33.99 8.44 -7.07
C SER A 77 -32.68 7.66 -7.06
N ALA A 78 -32.31 7.09 -8.21
CA ALA A 78 -31.06 6.35 -8.36
C ALA A 78 -29.82 7.25 -8.17
N MET A 79 -29.86 8.49 -8.66
CA MET A 79 -28.80 9.49 -8.40
C MET A 79 -28.62 9.75 -6.90
N LYS A 80 -29.71 9.88 -6.15
CA LYS A 80 -29.66 10.08 -4.69
C LYS A 80 -29.05 8.87 -3.98
N ASP A 81 -29.40 7.67 -4.41
CA ASP A 81 -28.87 6.42 -3.85
C ASP A 81 -27.37 6.26 -4.13
N ILE A 82 -26.93 6.58 -5.35
CA ILE A 82 -25.51 6.58 -5.73
C ILE A 82 -24.73 7.59 -4.88
N LYS A 83 -25.24 8.82 -4.74
CA LYS A 83 -24.60 9.85 -3.89
C LYS A 83 -24.43 9.36 -2.46
N ARG A 84 -25.46 8.73 -1.88
CA ARG A 84 -25.39 8.16 -0.53
C ARG A 84 -24.36 7.04 -0.42
N ARG A 85 -24.23 6.19 -1.44
CA ARG A 85 -23.17 5.15 -1.49
C ARG A 85 -21.78 5.78 -1.52
N MET A 86 -21.56 6.75 -2.41
CA MET A 86 -20.27 7.46 -2.51
C MET A 86 -19.89 8.15 -1.19
N GLU A 87 -20.83 8.82 -0.51
CA GLU A 87 -20.61 9.44 0.80
C GLU A 87 -20.19 8.40 1.86
N LYS A 88 -20.82 7.23 1.85
CA LYS A 88 -20.45 6.12 2.73
C LYS A 88 -19.03 5.62 2.42
N ASP A 89 -18.70 5.42 1.15
CA ASP A 89 -17.39 4.91 0.73
C ASP A 89 -16.27 5.90 1.09
N VAL A 90 -16.49 7.21 0.91
CA VAL A 90 -15.56 8.27 1.34
C VAL A 90 -15.28 8.21 2.84
N ASN A 91 -16.32 8.00 3.66
CA ASN A 91 -16.17 7.87 5.11
C ASN A 91 -15.40 6.61 5.50
N GLU A 92 -15.70 5.48 4.87
CA GLU A 92 -15.00 4.21 5.13
C GLU A 92 -13.53 4.27 4.67
N VAL A 93 -13.22 4.87 3.51
CA VAL A 93 -11.83 5.10 3.07
C VAL A 93 -11.07 5.90 4.13
N THR A 94 -11.67 6.98 4.62
CA THR A 94 -11.04 7.84 5.64
C THR A 94 -10.77 7.06 6.94
N LYS A 95 -11.72 6.22 7.38
CA LYS A 95 -11.59 5.40 8.58
C LYS A 95 -10.50 4.34 8.43
N VAL A 96 -10.50 3.59 7.32
CA VAL A 96 -9.50 2.56 7.04
C VAL A 96 -8.11 3.19 6.90
N ALA A 97 -7.97 4.32 6.19
CA ALA A 97 -6.70 5.02 6.05
C ALA A 97 -6.09 5.43 7.39
N ARG A 98 -6.92 5.99 8.30
CA ARG A 98 -6.48 6.35 9.66
C ARG A 98 -6.06 5.15 10.49
N LEU A 99 -6.80 4.04 10.39
CA LEU A 99 -6.46 2.79 11.06
C LEU A 99 -5.14 2.21 10.55
N THR A 100 -4.96 2.13 9.23
CA THR A 100 -3.72 1.65 8.59
C THR A 100 -2.53 2.50 9.01
N LYS A 101 -2.69 3.84 9.00
CA LYS A 101 -1.66 4.77 9.48
C LYS A 101 -1.28 4.50 10.93
N SER A 102 -2.26 4.29 11.81
CA SER A 102 -2.03 4.03 13.24
C SER A 102 -1.28 2.72 13.45
N LYS A 103 -1.66 1.64 12.74
CA LYS A 103 -0.93 0.36 12.79
C LYS A 103 0.50 0.47 12.25
N LEU A 104 0.72 1.24 11.18
CA LEU A 104 2.08 1.49 10.67
C LEU A 104 2.93 2.31 11.64
N GLN A 105 2.36 3.27 12.35
CA GLN A 105 3.07 4.02 13.38
C GLN A 105 3.46 3.11 14.55
N GLN A 106 2.56 2.20 14.95
CA GLN A 106 2.85 1.19 15.96
C GLN A 106 3.96 0.23 15.52
N LEU A 107 3.88 -0.29 14.29
CA LEU A 107 4.91 -1.16 13.71
C LEU A 107 6.29 -0.46 13.67
N ASN A 108 6.32 0.81 13.28
CA ASN A 108 7.54 1.61 13.30
C ASN A 108 8.11 1.80 14.72
N LYS A 109 7.25 2.05 15.71
CA LYS A 109 7.66 2.15 17.11
C LYS A 109 8.28 0.85 17.61
N GLU A 110 7.69 -0.28 17.25
CA GLU A 110 8.22 -1.60 17.62
C GLU A 110 9.54 -1.91 16.90
N ASN A 111 9.69 -1.50 15.64
CA ASN A 111 10.97 -1.61 14.94
C ASN A 111 12.06 -0.78 15.62
N LEU A 112 11.74 0.43 16.11
CA LEU A 112 12.69 1.24 16.89
C LEU A 112 13.04 0.56 18.21
N ALA A 113 12.07 0.05 18.96
CA ALA A 113 12.31 -0.68 20.21
C ALA A 113 13.13 -1.97 19.98
N ASN A 114 12.99 -2.61 18.82
CA ASN A 114 13.77 -3.79 18.46
C ASN A 114 15.27 -3.46 18.34
N ARG A 115 15.62 -2.24 17.89
CA ARG A 115 17.02 -1.77 17.75
C ARG A 115 17.77 -1.62 19.06
N GLU A 116 17.06 -1.44 20.17
CA GLU A 116 17.67 -1.33 21.50
C GLU A 116 18.20 -2.70 22.01
N LYS A 117 17.82 -3.80 21.35
CA LYS A 117 18.32 -5.14 21.70
C LYS A 117 19.71 -5.37 21.09
N PRO A 118 20.70 -5.91 21.86
CA PRO A 118 22.08 -6.07 21.39
C PRO A 118 22.23 -6.84 20.06
N VAL A 119 21.39 -7.85 19.84
CA VAL A 119 21.44 -8.73 18.65
C VAL A 119 20.75 -8.10 17.42
N PHE A 120 19.81 -7.17 17.63
CA PHE A 120 19.01 -6.55 16.57
C PHE A 120 19.31 -5.06 16.41
N HIS A 121 20.54 -4.67 16.72
CA HIS A 121 20.99 -3.29 16.62
C HIS A 121 20.73 -2.69 15.23
N LYS A 122 20.75 -1.36 15.16
CA LYS A 122 20.61 -0.60 13.91
C LYS A 122 21.56 -1.15 12.84
N GLY A 123 21.03 -1.43 11.66
CA GLY A 123 21.78 -1.94 10.51
C GLY A 123 22.01 -3.45 10.48
N SER A 124 21.55 -4.20 11.49
CA SER A 124 21.51 -5.67 11.47
C SER A 124 20.63 -6.19 10.33
N SER A 125 20.80 -7.46 9.95
CA SER A 125 19.97 -8.09 8.91
C SER A 125 18.47 -8.01 9.25
N VAL A 126 18.11 -8.31 10.50
CA VAL A 126 16.72 -8.21 11.00
C VAL A 126 16.20 -6.78 10.92
N ASP A 127 16.98 -5.78 11.36
CA ASP A 127 16.58 -4.37 11.30
C ASP A 127 16.35 -3.91 9.84
N ARG A 128 17.26 -4.29 8.92
CA ARG A 128 17.12 -3.95 7.48
C ARG A 128 15.87 -4.56 6.88
N SER A 129 15.61 -5.83 7.14
CA SER A 129 14.41 -6.52 6.64
C SER A 129 13.13 -5.89 7.19
N ARG A 130 13.04 -5.66 8.52
CA ARG A 130 11.87 -5.01 9.13
C ARG A 130 11.66 -3.59 8.61
N THR A 131 12.74 -2.83 8.46
CA THR A 131 12.71 -1.47 7.91
C THR A 131 12.25 -1.46 6.46
N SER A 132 12.80 -2.32 5.61
CA SER A 132 12.44 -2.41 4.19
C SER A 132 10.95 -2.70 4.01
N VAL A 133 10.42 -3.73 4.67
CA VAL A 133 9.00 -4.08 4.61
C VAL A 133 8.12 -2.93 5.09
N THR A 134 8.50 -2.27 6.19
CA THR A 134 7.71 -1.16 6.75
C THR A 134 7.72 0.08 5.84
N ILE A 135 8.83 0.34 5.15
CA ILE A 135 8.92 1.39 4.13
C ILE A 135 7.97 1.07 2.97
N THR A 136 7.98 -0.16 2.46
CA THR A 136 7.09 -0.58 1.37
C THR A 136 5.62 -0.41 1.72
N LEU A 137 5.20 -0.83 2.93
CA LEU A 137 3.83 -0.63 3.39
C LEU A 137 3.46 0.86 3.53
N THR A 138 4.42 1.68 3.99
CA THR A 138 4.24 3.14 4.09
C THR A 138 4.06 3.78 2.72
N MET A 139 4.85 3.37 1.72
CA MET A 139 4.71 3.86 0.35
C MET A 139 3.36 3.47 -0.25
N ARG A 140 2.94 2.20 -0.10
CA ARG A 140 1.63 1.75 -0.58
C ARG A 140 0.47 2.52 0.05
N LEU A 141 0.53 2.82 1.36
CA LEU A 141 -0.49 3.66 1.99
C LEU A 141 -0.51 5.07 1.38
N ARG A 142 0.66 5.69 1.15
CA ARG A 142 0.76 7.03 0.55
C ARG A 142 0.20 7.06 -0.86
N GLU A 143 0.54 6.09 -1.69
CA GLU A 143 0.03 5.96 -3.07
C GLU A 143 -1.50 5.92 -3.05
N ARG A 144 -2.09 5.05 -2.23
CA ARG A 144 -3.55 4.94 -2.16
C ARG A 144 -4.23 6.19 -1.59
N ILE A 145 -3.62 6.88 -0.63
CA ILE A 145 -4.14 8.16 -0.13
C ILE A 145 -4.08 9.23 -1.22
N SER A 146 -3.00 9.26 -2.01
CA SER A 146 -2.86 10.19 -3.14
C SER A 146 -3.94 9.92 -4.19
N GLU A 147 -4.16 8.66 -4.57
CA GLU A 147 -5.24 8.26 -5.49
C GLU A 147 -6.61 8.69 -4.98
N PHE A 148 -6.87 8.52 -3.67
CA PHE A 148 -8.11 8.97 -3.05
C PHE A 148 -8.32 10.49 -3.16
N GLN A 149 -7.27 11.26 -2.92
CA GLN A 149 -7.32 12.73 -2.99
C GLN A 149 -7.62 13.18 -4.42
N THR A 150 -6.91 12.64 -5.41
CA THR A 150 -7.16 12.91 -6.83
C THR A 150 -8.59 12.55 -7.22
N LEU A 151 -9.10 11.37 -6.81
CA LEU A 151 -10.46 10.95 -7.12
C LEU A 151 -11.50 11.87 -6.47
N ARG A 152 -11.29 12.26 -5.21
CA ARG A 152 -12.20 13.16 -4.49
C ARG A 152 -12.26 14.54 -5.12
N GLU A 153 -11.11 15.09 -5.53
CA GLU A 153 -11.03 16.37 -6.24
C GLU A 153 -11.74 16.29 -7.59
N ALA A 154 -11.51 15.23 -8.37
CA ALA A 154 -12.20 15.01 -9.64
C ALA A 154 -13.72 14.96 -9.47
N ILE A 155 -14.23 14.20 -8.48
CA ILE A 155 -15.66 14.12 -8.16
C ILE A 155 -16.23 15.51 -7.81
N GLN A 156 -15.50 16.31 -7.03
CA GLN A 156 -15.94 17.64 -6.62
C GLN A 156 -16.00 18.62 -7.79
N THR A 157 -14.97 18.65 -8.63
CA THR A 157 -14.91 19.48 -9.83
C THR A 157 -16.02 19.11 -10.80
N GLU A 158 -16.18 17.82 -11.11
CA GLU A 158 -17.24 17.33 -11.99
C GLU A 158 -18.63 17.71 -11.47
N TYR A 159 -18.88 17.58 -10.17
CA TYR A 159 -20.15 17.98 -9.56
C TYR A 159 -20.41 19.49 -9.71
N ARG A 160 -19.40 20.32 -9.46
CA ARG A 160 -19.52 21.78 -9.63
C ARG A 160 -19.90 22.15 -11.06
N GLU A 161 -19.21 21.59 -12.05
CA GLU A 161 -19.52 21.85 -13.46
C GLU A 161 -20.94 21.40 -13.85
N VAL A 162 -21.41 20.26 -13.33
CA VAL A 162 -22.78 19.78 -13.60
C VAL A 162 -23.82 20.72 -12.99
N VAL A 163 -23.57 21.22 -11.77
CA VAL A 163 -24.45 22.18 -11.11
C VAL A 163 -24.47 23.51 -11.89
N GLU A 164 -23.31 24.05 -12.25
CA GLU A 164 -23.21 25.29 -13.03
C GLU A 164 -23.96 25.19 -14.37
N ARG A 165 -23.76 24.11 -15.13
CA ARG A 165 -24.47 23.89 -16.41
C ARG A 165 -25.98 23.85 -16.22
N ARG A 166 -26.47 23.22 -15.14
CA ARG A 166 -27.90 23.14 -14.82
C ARG A 166 -28.45 24.50 -14.40
N VAL A 167 -27.73 25.25 -13.56
CA VAL A 167 -28.13 26.60 -13.16
C VAL A 167 -28.24 27.49 -14.39
N PHE A 168 -27.22 27.51 -15.26
CA PHE A 168 -27.26 28.28 -16.50
C PHE A 168 -28.42 27.89 -17.42
N THR A 169 -28.70 26.59 -17.56
CA THR A 169 -29.82 26.12 -18.40
C THR A 169 -31.18 26.53 -17.83
N VAL A 170 -31.31 26.58 -16.51
CA VAL A 170 -32.58 26.92 -15.82
C VAL A 170 -32.78 28.42 -15.68
N THR A 171 -31.73 29.18 -15.40
CA THR A 171 -31.79 30.61 -15.03
C THR A 171 -31.31 31.54 -16.13
N GLY A 172 -30.49 31.06 -17.08
CA GLY A 172 -29.83 31.88 -18.10
C GLY A 172 -28.59 32.63 -17.60
N GLU A 173 -28.29 32.57 -16.30
CA GLU A 173 -27.15 33.25 -15.66
C GLU A 173 -26.13 32.21 -15.18
N ARG A 174 -24.83 32.55 -15.25
CA ARG A 174 -23.79 31.69 -14.67
C ARG A 174 -23.87 31.84 -13.16
N ALA A 175 -23.75 30.75 -12.42
CA ALA A 175 -23.64 30.82 -10.96
C ALA A 175 -22.33 31.56 -10.64
N ASP A 176 -22.44 32.75 -10.07
CA ASP A 176 -21.26 33.51 -9.64
C ASP A 176 -20.57 32.76 -8.49
N GLU A 177 -19.27 32.48 -8.66
CA GLU A 177 -18.40 31.94 -7.62
C GLU A 177 -18.07 33.03 -6.58
N GLU A 178 -19.05 33.50 -5.80
CA GLU A 178 -18.78 34.27 -4.58
C GLU A 178 -19.78 33.88 -3.48
N VAL A 179 -19.39 32.92 -2.62
CA VAL A 179 -19.47 32.95 -1.13
C VAL A 179 -18.58 31.84 -0.56
#